data_AF-A0A7Y4TM85-F1
#
_entry.id   AF-A0A7Y4TM85-F1
#
_cell.length_a   1.000
_cell.length_b   1.000
_cell.length_c   1.000
_cell.angle_alpha   90.00
_cell.angle_beta   90.00
_cell.angle_gamma   90.00
#
_symmetry.space_group_name_H-M   'P 1'
#
loop_
_entity.id
_entity.type
_entity.pdbx_description
1 polymer ?
#
loop_
_entity_poly.entity_id
_entity_poly.type
_entity_poly.pdbx_seq_one_letter_code
_entity_poly.pdbx_strand_id
1 'polypeptide(L)' 'SASIIGHGKGDKVIVFKKKRRKQYKRKQGHRQGFTEIKIEKI' A
#
# COMPACT_ATOMS: atom_id res chain seq x y z
N SER A 1 -18.53 -4.77 -19.14
CA SER A 1 -17.44 -5.76 -18.97
C SER A 1 -16.18 -5.06 -18.53
N ALA A 2 -15.31 -5.72 -17.77
CA ALA A 2 -14.04 -5.16 -17.31
C ALA A 2 -12.90 -6.17 -17.52
N SER A 3 -11.72 -5.67 -17.86
CA SER A 3 -10.52 -6.46 -18.14
C SER A 3 -9.39 -6.07 -17.20
N ILE A 4 -8.59 -7.05 -16.78
CA ILE A 4 -7.42 -6.81 -15.92
C ILE A 4 -6.26 -6.40 -16.82
N ILE A 5 -5.72 -5.21 -16.59
CA ILE A 5 -4.54 -4.70 -17.32
C ILE A 5 -3.27 -5.25 -16.68
N GLY A 6 -3.23 -5.35 -15.35
CA GLY A 6 -2.07 -5.89 -14.64
C GLY A 6 -2.15 -5.77 -13.12
N HIS A 7 -1.05 -6.14 -12.47
CA HIS A 7 -0.89 -6.07 -11.01
C HIS A 7 0.35 -5.27 -10.64
N GLY A 8 0.24 -4.47 -9.59
CA GLY A 8 1.29 -3.56 -9.15
C GLY A 8 1.42 -3.48 -7.64
N LYS A 9 2.52 -2.84 -7.20
CA LYS A 9 2.70 -2.41 -5.82
C LYS A 9 2.83 -0.89 -5.83
N GLY A 10 2.05 -0.24 -4.97
CA GLY A 10 2.11 1.20 -4.79
C GLY A 10 3.40 1.65 -4.10
N ASP A 11 3.45 2.94 -3.85
CA ASP A 11 4.60 3.60 -3.27
C ASP A 11 4.92 3.12 -1.85
N LYS A 12 6.18 3.31 -1.46
CA LYS A 12 6.66 2.90 -0.14
C LYS A 12 6.19 3.90 0.90
N VAL A 13 5.25 3.47 1.73
CA VAL A 13 4.79 4.22 2.90
C VAL A 13 5.63 3.81 4.11
N ILE A 14 6.08 4.76 4.92
CA ILE A 14 6.82 4.51 6.14
C ILE A 14 5.86 4.61 7.33
N VAL A 15 5.61 3.49 8.00
CA VAL A 15 4.82 3.44 9.24
C VAL A 15 5.76 3.57 10.43
N PHE A 16 5.69 4.71 11.13
CA PHE A 16 6.48 4.97 12.33
C PHE A 16 5.58 4.98 13.57
N LYS A 17 5.94 4.18 14.58
CA LYS A 17 5.26 4.13 15.88
C LYS A 17 6.25 4.52 16.98
N LYS A 18 5.86 5.44 17.87
CA LYS A 18 6.65 5.87 19.04
C LYS A 18 5.76 5.95 20.28
N LYS A 19 6.23 5.45 21.42
CA LYS A 19 5.59 5.67 22.73
C LYS A 19 6.50 6.51 23.62
N ARG A 20 5.94 7.55 24.26
CA ARG A 20 6.69 8.44 25.15
C ARG A 20 7.16 7.68 26.40
N ARG A 21 8.41 7.92 26.83
CA ARG A 21 9.04 7.34 28.06
C ARG A 21 9.11 5.79 28.12
N LYS A 22 8.95 5.08 27.00
CA LYS A 22 9.02 3.61 26.96
C LYS A 22 10.14 3.06 26.08
N GLN A 23 11.04 3.91 25.59
CA GLN A 23 12.07 3.60 24.59
C GLN A 23 11.54 2.89 23.32
N TYR A 24 10.22 2.81 23.16
CA TYR A 24 9.57 2.12 22.06
C TYR A 24 9.50 3.04 20.85
N LYS A 25 10.25 2.65 19.82
CA LYS A 25 10.21 3.21 18.47
C LYS A 25 10.27 2.07 17.46
N ARG A 26 9.37 2.05 16.48
CA ARG A 26 9.34 1.07 15.38
C ARG A 26 9.15 1.81 14.07
N LYS A 27 9.92 1.44 13.06
CA LYS A 27 9.83 1.97 11.69
C LYS A 27 9.68 0.77 10.76
N GLN A 28 8.56 0.69 10.05
CA GLN A 28 8.28 -0.38 9.09
C GLN A 28 7.93 0.23 7.74
N GLY A 29 8.41 -0.38 6.66
CA GLY A 29 7.92 -0.05 5.32
C GLY A 29 6.66 -0.82 4.99
N HIS A 30 5.68 -0.15 4.39
CA HIS A 30 4.48 -0.76 3.79
C HIS A 30 4.43 -0.41 2.31
N ARG A 31 4.02 -1.36 1.47
CA ARG A 31 3.68 -1.13 0.07
C ARG A 31 2.36 -1.82 -0.18
N GLN A 32 1.37 -1.08 -0.65
CA GLN A 32 0.05 -1.62 -0.92
C GLN A 32 0.02 -2.29 -2.31
N GLY A 33 -0.38 -3.55 -2.38
CA GLY A 33 -0.66 -4.20 -3.66
C GLY A 33 -1.96 -3.67 -4.27
N PHE A 34 -1.99 -3.52 -5.59
CA PHE A 34 -3.20 -3.16 -6.32
C PHE A 34 -3.28 -3.89 -7.65
N THR A 35 -4.48 -3.92 -8.22
CA THR A 35 -4.76 -4.46 -9.55
C THR A 35 -5.31 -3.34 -10.40
N GLU A 36 -4.75 -3.19 -11.59
CA GLU A 36 -5.21 -2.21 -12.56
C GLU A 36 -6.27 -2.85 -13.46
N ILE A 37 -7.42 -2.19 -13.57
CA ILE A 37 -8.60 -2.72 -14.25
C ILE A 37 -9.10 -1.67 -15.24
N LYS A 38 -9.33 -2.09 -16.48
CA LYS A 38 -10.00 -1.28 -17.51
C LYS A 38 -11.49 -1.60 -17.49
N ILE A 39 -12.33 -0.56 -17.44
CA ILE A 39 -13.77 -0.70 -17.61
C ILE A 39 -14.11 -0.38 -19.06
N GLU A 40 -14.68 -1.35 -19.78
CA GLU A 40 -14.95 -1.22 -21.22
C GLU A 40 -16.41 -0.89 -21.52
N LYS A 41 -17.33 -1.42 -20.71
CA LYS A 41 -18.76 -1.13 -20.80
C LYS A 41 -19.35 -1.10 -19.41
N ILE A 42 -20.19 -0.10 -19.17
CA ILE A 42 -21.09 -0.02 -18.02
C ILE A 42 -22.29 -0.93 -18.30
#